data_AF-A0A1Y1Q6Q7-F1
#
_entry.id   AF-A0A1Y1Q6Q7-F1
#
_cell.length_a   1.000
_cell.length_b   1.000
_cell.length_c   1.000
_cell.angle_alpha   90.00
_cell.angle_beta   90.00
_cell.angle_gamma   90.00
#
_symmetry.space_group_name_H-M   'P 1'
#
loop_
_entity.id
_entity.type
_entity.pdbx_description
1 polymer ?
#
loop_
_entity_poly.entity_id
_entity_poly.type
_entity_poly.pdbx_seq_one_letter_code
_entity_poly.pdbx_strand_id
1 'polypeptide(L)'
;MFSTTTIVIDTTPDAFSFSAKTAVALNTVVESDSATIGGINVPTAVSISGGEYSINGGAYTKAKGMLKAGDILQVRHLSSKAAKKTVTTTVTVGTVKVAFKSTT
;
A
#
# COMPACT_ATOMS: atom_id res chain seq x y z
N MET A 1 5.58 39.46 20.52
CA MET A 1 5.69 38.00 20.69
C MET A 1 5.60 37.38 19.32
N PHE A 2 6.59 36.59 18.90
CA PHE A 2 6.56 35.87 17.62
C PHE A 2 6.20 34.41 17.90
N SER A 3 4.99 34.01 17.55
CA SER A 3 4.56 32.61 17.63
C SER A 3 5.10 31.88 16.41
N THR A 4 6.32 31.34 16.51
CA THR A 4 6.89 30.49 15.46
C THR A 4 6.25 29.12 15.58
N THR A 5 5.14 28.89 14.87
CA THR A 5 4.61 27.53 14.71
C THR A 5 5.51 26.80 13.72
N THR A 6 6.57 26.18 14.22
CA THR A 6 7.38 25.26 13.42
C THR A 6 6.50 24.07 13.09
N ILE A 7 6.00 24.01 11.85
CA ILE A 7 5.26 22.86 11.36
C ILE A 7 6.25 21.71 11.31
N VAL A 8 6.12 20.72 12.20
CA VAL A 8 6.95 19.52 12.18
C VAL A 8 6.54 18.74 10.94
N ILE A 9 7.47 18.48 10.02
CA ILE A 9 7.20 17.69 8.81
C ILE A 9 7.02 16.23 9.23
N ASP A 10 5.87 15.66 8.90
CA ASP A 10 5.56 14.25 9.14
C ASP A 10 5.32 13.52 7.82
N THR A 11 6.24 12.62 7.52
CA THR A 11 6.22 11.69 6.37
C THR A 11 6.03 10.24 6.81
N THR A 12 5.67 10.00 8.06
CA THR A 12 5.47 8.66 8.63
C THR A 12 3.98 8.41 8.75
N PRO A 13 3.40 7.55 7.89
CA PRO A 13 2.00 7.22 8.01
C PRO A 13 1.69 6.50 9.31
N ASP A 14 0.44 6.59 9.74
CA ASP A 14 -0.11 5.68 10.75
C ASP A 14 0.01 4.23 10.27
N ALA A 15 0.11 3.30 11.22
CA ALA A 15 0.17 1.88 10.90
C ALA A 15 -1.11 1.43 10.19
N PHE A 16 -0.97 0.82 9.00
CA PHE A 16 -2.05 0.21 8.26
C PHE A 16 -1.67 -1.22 7.84
N SER A 17 -2.67 -2.02 7.51
CA SER A 17 -2.47 -3.42 7.09
C SER A 17 -3.50 -3.84 6.04
N PHE A 18 -3.19 -4.92 5.33
CA PHE A 18 -4.11 -5.57 4.40
C PHE A 18 -4.43 -6.96 4.92
N SER A 19 -5.70 -7.36 4.83
CA SER A 19 -6.10 -8.73 5.18
C SER A 19 -5.48 -9.71 4.19
N ALA A 20 -4.92 -10.81 4.69
CA ALA A 20 -4.43 -11.87 3.82
C ALA A 20 -5.62 -12.59 3.16
N LYS A 21 -5.49 -12.92 1.87
CA LYS A 21 -6.50 -13.70 1.14
C LYS A 21 -6.07 -15.15 1.02
N THR A 22 -6.98 -16.08 1.26
CA THR A 22 -6.73 -17.53 1.17
C THR A 22 -7.71 -18.17 0.19
N ALA A 23 -7.38 -19.36 -0.30
CA ALA A 23 -8.17 -20.11 -1.28
C ALA A 23 -8.47 -19.30 -2.57
N VAL A 24 -7.50 -18.52 -3.02
CA VAL A 24 -7.67 -17.68 -4.22
C VAL A 24 -7.43 -18.51 -5.48
N ALA A 25 -8.18 -18.24 -6.56
CA ALA A 25 -8.00 -18.94 -7.83
C ALA A 25 -6.59 -18.78 -8.39
N LEU A 26 -6.06 -19.82 -9.04
CA LEU A 26 -4.71 -19.84 -9.62
C LEU A 26 -4.57 -18.85 -10.77
N ASN A 27 -3.43 -18.17 -10.85
CA ASN A 27 -3.10 -17.25 -11.94
C ASN A 27 -4.19 -16.18 -12.19
N THR A 28 -4.78 -15.65 -11.12
CA THR A 28 -5.81 -14.60 -11.16
C THR A 28 -5.33 -13.32 -10.49
N VAL A 29 -5.89 -12.18 -10.91
CA VAL A 29 -5.60 -10.90 -10.27
C VAL A 29 -6.32 -10.87 -8.93
N VAL A 30 -5.56 -10.61 -7.87
CA VAL A 30 -6.05 -10.53 -6.50
C VAL A 30 -5.80 -9.12 -5.99
N GLU A 31 -6.87 -8.44 -5.64
CA GLU A 31 -6.85 -7.10 -5.05
C GLU A 31 -6.92 -7.20 -3.52
N SER A 32 -6.28 -6.28 -2.80
CA SER A 32 -6.39 -6.15 -1.35
C SER A 32 -7.62 -5.33 -0.96
N ASP A 33 -7.84 -5.24 0.35
CA ASP A 33 -8.70 -4.21 0.93
C ASP A 33 -8.10 -2.81 0.69
N SER A 34 -8.94 -1.78 0.79
CA SER A 34 -8.53 -0.38 0.73
C SER A 34 -7.99 0.09 2.09
N ALA A 35 -6.79 0.64 2.11
CA ALA A 35 -6.18 1.24 3.29
C ALA A 35 -6.14 2.77 3.15
N THR A 36 -6.68 3.50 4.14
CA THR A 36 -6.60 4.97 4.14
C THR A 36 -5.29 5.41 4.79
N ILE A 37 -4.57 6.32 4.16
CA ILE A 37 -3.31 6.85 4.66
C ILE A 37 -3.59 8.02 5.63
N GLY A 38 -3.20 7.85 6.90
CA GLY A 38 -3.24 8.87 7.95
C GLY A 38 -1.84 9.25 8.45
N GLY A 39 -1.77 10.07 9.50
CA GLY A 39 -0.51 10.40 10.22
C GLY A 39 0.42 11.41 9.53
N ILE A 40 0.43 11.49 8.19
CA ILE A 40 1.32 12.39 7.45
C ILE A 40 0.73 13.81 7.30
N ASN A 41 1.60 14.82 7.17
CA ASN A 41 1.18 16.19 6.85
C ASN A 41 1.82 16.76 5.57
N VAL A 42 2.68 15.98 4.91
CA VAL A 42 3.25 16.28 3.60
C VAL A 42 3.15 15.08 2.67
N PRO A 43 3.20 15.29 1.33
CA PRO A 43 3.23 14.19 0.38
C PRO A 43 4.37 13.21 0.67
N THR A 44 4.03 11.93 0.84
CA THR A 44 4.96 10.87 1.22
C THR A 44 5.15 9.90 0.05
N ALA A 45 6.40 9.48 -0.17
CA ALA A 45 6.73 8.59 -1.27
C ALA A 45 6.16 7.18 -1.05
N VAL A 46 5.61 6.59 -2.11
CA VAL A 46 5.14 5.21 -2.15
C VAL A 46 5.89 4.39 -3.19
N SER A 47 6.20 3.15 -2.85
CA SER A 47 6.80 2.17 -3.75
C SER A 47 6.28 0.78 -3.46
N ILE A 48 6.30 -0.11 -4.45
CA ILE A 48 5.80 -1.48 -4.32
C ILE A 48 6.77 -2.49 -4.92
N SER A 49 6.78 -3.70 -4.37
CA SER A 49 7.49 -4.84 -4.90
C SER A 49 6.58 -6.07 -4.91
N GLY A 50 6.66 -6.87 -5.97
CA GLY A 50 5.85 -8.08 -6.13
C GLY A 50 4.37 -7.84 -6.47
N GLY A 51 4.00 -6.65 -6.97
CA GLY A 51 2.61 -6.31 -7.30
C GLY A 51 2.48 -4.90 -7.87
N GLU A 52 1.27 -4.37 -7.84
CA GLU A 52 0.88 -3.02 -8.29
C GLU A 52 0.03 -2.35 -7.21
N TYR A 53 0.04 -1.03 -7.15
CA TYR A 53 -0.83 -0.28 -6.24
C TYR A 53 -1.66 0.75 -7.02
N SER A 54 -2.83 1.06 -6.48
CA SER A 54 -3.72 2.14 -6.92
C SER A 54 -3.89 3.13 -5.78
N ILE A 55 -3.95 4.42 -6.13
CA ILE A 55 -4.24 5.52 -5.22
C ILE A 55 -5.61 6.09 -5.60
N ASN A 56 -6.53 6.22 -4.64
CA ASN A 56 -7.88 6.77 -4.80
C ASN A 56 -8.69 6.12 -5.94
N GLY A 57 -8.51 4.81 -6.16
CA GLY A 57 -9.19 4.09 -7.24
C GLY A 57 -8.68 4.42 -8.65
N GLY A 58 -7.51 5.06 -8.75
CA GLY A 58 -6.85 5.33 -10.03
C GLY A 58 -6.27 4.08 -10.70
N ALA A 59 -5.56 4.28 -11.81
CA ALA A 59 -4.87 3.19 -12.50
C ALA A 59 -3.81 2.54 -11.60
N TYR A 60 -3.72 1.21 -11.65
CA TYR A 60 -2.69 0.48 -10.93
C TYR A 60 -1.32 0.68 -11.57
N THR A 61 -0.32 0.95 -10.73
CA THR A 61 1.05 1.22 -11.16
C THR A 61 2.07 0.54 -10.25
N LYS A 62 3.28 0.34 -10.80
CA LYS A 62 4.47 -0.08 -10.05
C LYS A 62 5.49 1.04 -9.89
N ALA A 63 5.27 2.16 -10.59
CA ALA A 63 6.16 3.30 -10.53
C ALA A 63 6.16 3.90 -9.12
N LYS A 64 7.26 4.53 -8.73
CA LYS A 64 7.28 5.31 -7.49
C LYS A 64 6.30 6.47 -7.62
N GLY A 65 5.52 6.71 -6.57
CA GLY A 65 4.51 7.75 -6.54
C GLY A 65 4.59 8.56 -5.25
N MET A 66 3.66 9.49 -5.10
CA MET A 66 3.46 10.22 -3.85
C MET A 66 2.00 10.11 -3.45
N LEU A 67 1.76 9.98 -2.14
CA LEU A 67 0.44 9.95 -1.54
C LEU A 67 0.36 11.00 -0.42
N LYS A 68 -0.85 11.48 -0.17
CA LYS A 68 -1.18 12.51 0.81
C LYS A 68 -2.06 11.91 1.89
N ALA A 69 -2.15 12.60 3.04
CA ALA A 69 -3.09 12.20 4.07
C ALA A 69 -4.53 12.23 3.52
N GLY A 70 -5.29 11.18 3.82
CA GLY A 70 -6.63 10.95 3.30
C GLY A 70 -6.67 10.13 2.00
N ASP A 71 -5.53 9.88 1.34
CA ASP A 71 -5.50 9.04 0.15
C ASP A 71 -5.81 7.57 0.50
N ILE A 72 -6.51 6.91 -0.40
CA ILE A 72 -6.84 5.48 -0.29
C ILE A 72 -5.87 4.67 -1.13
N LEU A 73 -5.12 3.79 -0.49
CA LEU A 73 -4.18 2.87 -1.11
C LEU A 73 -4.82 1.48 -1.25
N GLN A 74 -4.77 0.91 -2.45
CA GLN A 74 -5.12 -0.47 -2.69
C GLN A 74 -3.99 -1.17 -3.43
N VAL A 75 -3.68 -2.41 -3.09
CA VAL A 75 -2.64 -3.18 -3.77
C VAL A 75 -3.24 -4.37 -4.50
N ARG A 76 -2.59 -4.82 -5.56
CA ARG A 76 -2.95 -6.05 -6.27
C ARG A 76 -1.73 -6.81 -6.75
N HIS A 77 -1.90 -8.10 -6.96
CA HIS A 77 -0.92 -8.94 -7.64
C HIS A 77 -1.59 -10.06 -8.42
N LEU A 78 -0.78 -10.83 -9.16
CA LEU A 78 -1.20 -12.09 -9.73
C LEU A 78 -0.95 -13.22 -8.71
N SER A 79 -1.97 -14.02 -8.41
CA SER A 79 -1.84 -15.20 -7.56
C SER A 79 -0.91 -16.25 -8.19
N SER A 80 -0.48 -17.23 -7.39
CA SER A 80 0.42 -18.27 -7.88
C SER A 80 -0.24 -19.14 -8.96
N LYS A 81 0.57 -19.65 -9.88
CA LYS A 81 0.15 -20.68 -10.85
C LYS A 81 0.04 -22.07 -10.23
N ALA A 82 0.61 -22.27 -9.04
CA ALA A 82 0.57 -23.54 -8.30
C ALA A 82 -0.29 -23.40 -7.05
N ALA A 83 -1.00 -24.48 -6.68
CA ALA A 83 -1.81 -24.53 -5.46
C ALA A 83 -0.95 -24.52 -4.20
N LYS A 84 -1.52 -24.03 -3.08
CA LYS A 84 -0.87 -23.93 -1.77
C LYS A 84 0.40 -23.07 -1.78
N LYS A 85 0.45 -22.07 -2.66
CA LYS A 85 1.58 -21.13 -2.75
C LYS A 85 1.12 -19.74 -2.36
N THR A 86 1.91 -19.12 -1.49
CA THR A 86 1.68 -17.76 -1.05
C THR A 86 2.44 -16.78 -1.93
N VAL A 87 1.73 -15.82 -2.53
CA VAL A 87 2.32 -14.65 -3.18
C VAL A 87 2.29 -13.50 -2.17
N THR A 88 3.43 -12.82 -2.01
CA THR A 88 3.56 -11.66 -1.12
C THR A 88 3.91 -10.42 -1.94
N THR A 89 3.16 -9.35 -1.73
CA THR A 89 3.42 -8.02 -2.26
C THR A 89 3.75 -7.10 -1.12
N THR A 90 4.84 -6.36 -1.23
CA THR A 90 5.25 -5.42 -0.19
C THR A 90 5.14 -4.01 -0.73
N VAL A 91 4.31 -3.20 -0.10
CA VAL A 91 4.21 -1.76 -0.35
C VAL A 91 4.95 -1.02 0.76
N THR A 92 5.69 0.01 0.38
CA THR A 92 6.42 0.89 1.29
C THR A 92 5.90 2.29 1.11
N VAL A 93 5.46 2.91 2.20
CA VAL A 93 4.96 4.29 2.24
C VAL A 93 5.78 5.03 3.28
N GLY A 94 6.64 5.94 2.82
CA GLY A 94 7.62 6.60 3.69
C GLY A 94 8.52 5.58 4.36
N THR A 95 8.41 5.47 5.69
CA THR A 95 9.13 4.51 6.54
C THR A 95 8.34 3.23 6.82
N VAL A 96 7.04 3.21 6.55
CA VAL A 96 6.13 2.10 6.86
C VAL A 96 6.14 1.09 5.72
N LYS A 97 6.33 -0.19 6.05
CA LYS A 97 6.28 -1.31 5.10
C LYS A 97 5.11 -2.23 5.45
N VAL A 98 4.28 -2.52 4.47
CA VAL A 98 3.09 -3.36 4.62
C VAL A 98 3.12 -4.47 3.59
N ALA A 99 2.85 -5.69 4.03
CA ALA A 99 2.80 -6.86 3.16
C ALA A 99 1.35 -7.31 2.95
N PHE A 100 0.95 -7.47 1.69
CA PHE A 100 -0.27 -8.16 1.29
C PHE A 100 0.08 -9.59 0.85
N LYS A 101 -0.68 -10.57 1.33
CA LYS A 101 -0.46 -11.98 1.05
C LYS A 101 -1.71 -12.60 0.44
N SER A 102 -1.53 -13.37 -0.63
CA SER A 102 -2.56 -14.28 -1.14
C SER A 102 -2.04 -15.70 -1.19
N THR A 103 -2.89 -16.67 -0.85
CA THR A 103 -2.58 -18.11 -0.93
C THR A 103 -3.61 -18.81 -1.78
N THR A 104 -3.13 -19.57 -2.75
CA THR A 104 -3.91 -20.41 -3.67
C THR A 104 -4.19 -21.81 -3.12
#